data_AF-A0A559QSD7-F1
#
_entry.id   AF-A0A559QSD7-F1
#
_cell.length_a   1.000
_cell.length_b   1.000
_cell.length_c   1.000
_cell.angle_alpha   90.00
_cell.angle_beta   90.00
_cell.angle_gamma   90.00
#
_symmetry.space_group_name_H-M   'P 1'
#
loop_
_entity.id
_entity.type
_entity.pdbx_description
1 polymer ?
#
loop_
_entity_poly.entity_id
_entity_poly.type
_entity_poly.pdbx_seq_one_letter_code
_entity_poly.pdbx_strand_id
1 'polypeptide(L)'
;MKKLLNTTKFLFVAIFFFSLGAQSAIASVEERIKAEIATFKEDIQTESSVKLITTADLITGSGLSDEALYKVVEARTKQAYEAHMANPKDKQLARDLNALVRAYASFGKSDSRDFIVNLVSTSKSRGVRNRAHRLHPKLYWFKKRNELMQDTTYYKEDQDLMTHRFMGLVKSEDPTLRRWAAEEIVRRGGTEEMVYTAMDEILKAEAGDIKSDMHLDSLAWFCKILARYDLENHKETLLSIQNDPKSHKKLKKYASF
;
A
#
# COMPACT_ATOMS: atom_id res chain seq x y z
N MET A 1 39.19 55.86 24.69
CA MET A 1 40.16 54.78 24.43
C MET A 1 39.41 53.46 24.33
N LYS A 2 39.64 52.71 23.22
CA LYS A 2 39.38 51.26 22.98
C LYS A 2 37.93 50.75 23.16
N LYS A 3 37.09 50.70 22.10
CA LYS A 3 36.95 49.62 21.08
C LYS A 3 36.89 48.20 21.66
N LEU A 4 35.70 47.59 21.62
CA LEU A 4 35.48 46.13 21.60
C LEU A 4 34.47 45.81 20.49
N LEU A 5 34.94 45.02 19.53
CA LEU A 5 34.36 44.73 18.22
C LEU A 5 33.55 43.41 18.23
N ASN A 6 32.44 43.43 17.51
CA ASN A 6 31.95 42.45 16.53
C ASN A 6 32.39 40.98 16.68
N THR A 7 31.49 40.13 17.19
CA THR A 7 31.51 38.66 16.97
C THR A 7 30.09 38.12 16.77
N THR A 8 29.45 38.45 15.64
CA THR A 8 28.11 37.90 15.29
C THR A 8 27.91 37.80 13.77
N LYS A 9 28.86 37.19 13.03
CA LYS A 9 28.73 36.99 11.57
C LYS A 9 29.29 35.66 11.04
N PHE A 10 29.18 34.55 11.78
CA PHE A 10 29.66 33.24 11.30
C PHE A 10 28.69 32.06 11.54
N LEU A 11 27.38 32.31 11.56
CA LEU A 11 26.37 31.25 11.76
C LEU A 11 25.20 31.29 10.77
N PHE A 12 25.46 31.63 9.49
CA PHE A 12 24.40 31.66 8.46
C PHE A 12 24.73 30.94 7.14
N VAL A 13 25.91 30.32 7.01
CA VAL A 13 26.32 29.67 5.74
C VAL A 13 26.05 28.16 5.72
N ALA A 14 25.79 27.52 6.86
CA ALA A 14 25.55 26.07 6.94
C ALA A 14 24.10 25.63 6.61
N ILE A 15 23.15 26.56 6.50
CA ILE A 15 21.73 26.23 6.25
C ILE A 15 21.41 26.06 4.75
N PHE A 16 22.26 26.57 3.84
CA PHE A 16 21.96 26.54 2.40
C PHE A 16 22.33 25.23 1.68
N PHE A 17 23.25 24.43 2.21
CA PHE A 17 23.65 23.18 1.56
C PHE A 17 22.66 22.02 1.81
N PHE A 18 21.86 22.07 2.88
CA PHE A 18 20.87 21.03 3.17
C PHE A 18 19.62 21.11 2.29
N SER A 19 19.28 22.28 1.73
CA SER A 19 18.06 22.42 0.91
C SER A 19 18.20 21.85 -0.51
N LEU A 20 19.42 21.73 -1.04
CA LEU A 20 19.65 21.26 -2.42
C LEU A 20 19.43 19.75 -2.57
N GLY A 21 19.85 18.94 -1.57
CA GLY A 21 19.70 17.48 -1.64
C GLY A 21 18.27 16.96 -1.46
N ALA A 22 17.43 17.67 -0.70
CA ALA A 22 16.03 17.28 -0.54
C ALA A 22 15.22 17.51 -1.83
N GLN A 23 15.54 18.55 -2.61
CA GLN A 23 14.84 18.86 -3.85
C GLN A 23 15.14 17.83 -4.95
N SER A 24 16.36 17.29 -5.02
CA SER A 24 16.72 16.28 -6.03
C SER A 24 16.01 14.94 -5.79
N ALA A 25 15.88 14.50 -4.53
CA ALA A 25 15.18 13.26 -4.19
C ALA A 25 13.67 13.32 -4.50
N ILE A 26 13.04 14.47 -4.28
CA ILE A 26 11.61 14.67 -4.61
C ILE A 26 11.39 14.64 -6.12
N ALA A 27 12.26 15.29 -6.90
CA ALA A 27 12.17 15.25 -8.35
C ALA A 27 12.30 13.81 -8.89
N SER A 28 13.22 13.01 -8.33
CA SER A 28 13.43 11.63 -8.79
C SER A 28 12.26 10.70 -8.47
N VAL A 29 11.62 10.80 -7.29
CA VAL A 29 10.43 10.00 -6.99
C VAL A 29 9.25 10.35 -7.91
N GLU A 30 9.03 11.64 -8.20
CA GLU A 30 7.96 12.07 -9.09
C GLU A 30 8.14 11.53 -10.52
N GLU A 31 9.37 11.55 -11.04
CA GLU A 31 9.69 10.98 -12.35
C GLU A 31 9.44 9.47 -12.40
N ARG A 32 9.82 8.74 -11.36
CA ARG A 32 9.56 7.29 -11.25
C ARG A 32 8.06 6.98 -11.15
N ILE A 33 7.31 7.77 -10.38
CA ILE A 33 5.84 7.63 -10.30
C ILE A 33 5.20 7.93 -11.66
N LYS A 34 5.65 8.96 -12.38
CA LYS A 34 5.17 9.26 -13.74
C LYS A 34 5.44 8.10 -14.71
N ALA A 35 6.64 7.50 -14.64
CA ALA A 35 6.98 6.33 -15.44
C ALA A 35 6.08 5.13 -15.11
N GLU A 36 5.88 4.82 -13.82
CA GLU A 36 4.96 3.75 -13.37
C GLU A 36 3.52 3.98 -13.88
N ILE A 37 3.02 5.22 -13.78
CA ILE A 37 1.71 5.60 -14.30
C ILE A 37 1.62 5.41 -15.81
N ALA A 38 2.66 5.77 -16.56
CA ALA A 38 2.70 5.61 -18.02
C ALA A 38 2.61 4.14 -18.42
N THR A 39 3.40 3.27 -17.78
CA THR A 39 3.34 1.81 -17.98
C THR A 39 1.95 1.26 -17.67
N PHE A 40 1.36 1.63 -16.53
CA PHE A 40 0.02 1.14 -16.18
C PHE A 40 -1.07 1.61 -17.16
N LYS A 41 -0.96 2.82 -17.72
CA LYS A 41 -1.89 3.28 -18.75
C LYS A 41 -1.81 2.42 -20.00
N GLU A 42 -0.59 2.18 -20.50
CA GLU A 42 -0.34 1.37 -21.68
C GLU A 42 -0.84 -0.07 -21.48
N ASP A 43 -0.46 -0.71 -20.38
CA ASP A 43 -0.85 -2.08 -20.05
C ASP A 43 -2.37 -2.23 -19.93
N ILE A 44 -3.07 -1.31 -19.23
CA ILE A 44 -4.54 -1.40 -19.08
C ILE A 44 -5.26 -1.29 -20.43
N GLN A 45 -4.73 -0.51 -21.36
CA GLN A 45 -5.31 -0.31 -22.69
C GLN A 45 -5.06 -1.51 -23.62
N THR A 46 -3.88 -2.11 -23.53
CA THR A 46 -3.41 -3.10 -24.52
C THR A 46 -3.57 -4.55 -24.06
N GLU A 47 -3.44 -4.81 -22.75
CA GLU A 47 -3.41 -6.16 -22.22
C GLU A 47 -4.81 -6.77 -22.03
N SER A 48 -4.82 -8.10 -21.95
CA SER A 48 -6.03 -8.90 -21.75
C SER A 48 -5.81 -10.06 -20.79
N SER A 49 -6.89 -10.64 -20.28
CA SER A 49 -6.88 -11.86 -19.45
C SER A 49 -5.90 -11.76 -18.27
N VAL A 50 -4.95 -12.70 -18.16
CA VAL A 50 -4.04 -12.81 -17.00
C VAL A 50 -3.21 -11.54 -16.81
N LYS A 51 -2.66 -10.96 -17.88
CA LYS A 51 -1.83 -9.76 -17.77
C LYS A 51 -2.64 -8.53 -17.34
N LEU A 52 -3.83 -8.35 -17.91
CA LEU A 52 -4.77 -7.30 -17.49
C LEU A 52 -5.12 -7.41 -16.00
N ILE A 53 -5.38 -8.64 -15.51
CA ILE A 53 -5.64 -8.89 -14.10
C ILE A 53 -4.42 -8.50 -13.25
N THR A 54 -3.22 -8.92 -13.66
CA THR A 54 -1.98 -8.56 -12.95
C THR A 54 -1.77 -7.05 -12.90
N THR A 55 -1.93 -6.34 -14.00
CA THR A 55 -1.80 -4.87 -14.04
C THR A 55 -2.85 -4.19 -13.16
N ALA A 56 -4.11 -4.62 -13.22
CA ALA A 56 -5.17 -4.09 -12.36
C ALA A 56 -4.88 -4.35 -10.86
N ASP A 57 -4.26 -5.48 -10.54
CA ASP A 57 -3.84 -5.83 -9.19
C ASP A 57 -2.68 -4.94 -8.71
N LEU A 58 -1.71 -4.66 -9.60
CA LEU A 58 -0.62 -3.73 -9.33
C LEU A 58 -1.14 -2.30 -9.10
N ILE A 59 -2.06 -1.81 -9.94
CA ILE A 59 -2.72 -0.50 -9.73
C ILE A 59 -3.47 -0.46 -8.41
N THR A 60 -4.20 -1.53 -8.07
CA THR A 60 -4.89 -1.63 -6.78
C THR A 60 -3.90 -1.49 -5.63
N GLY A 61 -2.74 -2.13 -5.76
CA GLY A 61 -1.70 -2.20 -4.73
C GLY A 61 -0.74 -1.01 -4.68
N SER A 62 -0.73 -0.11 -5.67
CA SER A 62 0.24 1.01 -5.74
C SER A 62 -0.18 2.25 -4.96
N GLY A 63 -1.47 2.38 -4.64
CA GLY A 63 -2.02 3.55 -3.95
C GLY A 63 -2.03 4.82 -4.79
N LEU A 64 -1.89 4.70 -6.12
CA LEU A 64 -1.92 5.83 -7.04
C LEU A 64 -3.30 6.51 -7.06
N SER A 65 -3.29 7.84 -7.22
CA SER A 65 -4.50 8.66 -7.30
C SER A 65 -4.53 9.59 -8.52
N ASP A 66 -3.68 9.31 -9.53
CA ASP A 66 -3.58 10.11 -10.77
C ASP A 66 -4.90 10.15 -11.55
N GLU A 67 -5.32 11.35 -11.95
CA GLU A 67 -6.58 11.56 -12.68
C GLU A 67 -6.56 10.90 -14.05
N ALA A 68 -5.45 10.99 -14.77
CA ALA A 68 -5.40 10.49 -16.13
C ALA A 68 -5.36 8.96 -16.17
N LEU A 69 -4.67 8.31 -15.23
CA LEU A 69 -4.73 6.86 -15.05
C LEU A 69 -6.13 6.41 -14.61
N TYR A 70 -6.76 7.14 -13.68
CA TYR A 70 -8.14 6.87 -13.28
C TYR A 70 -9.09 6.83 -14.49
N LYS A 71 -8.99 7.81 -15.40
CA LYS A 71 -9.84 7.85 -16.61
C LYS A 71 -9.61 6.68 -17.57
N VAL A 72 -8.36 6.23 -17.71
CA VAL A 72 -8.03 5.03 -18.49
C VAL A 72 -8.65 3.77 -17.86
N VAL A 73 -8.49 3.60 -16.55
CA VAL A 73 -9.07 2.46 -15.81
C VAL A 73 -10.60 2.51 -15.84
N GLU A 74 -11.21 3.69 -15.71
CA GLU A 74 -12.65 3.90 -15.81
C GLU A 74 -13.19 3.43 -17.16
N ALA A 75 -12.60 3.92 -18.26
CA ALA A 75 -13.00 3.56 -19.62
C ALA A 75 -12.89 2.05 -19.86
N ARG A 76 -11.75 1.45 -19.46
CA ARG A 76 -11.53 0.00 -19.61
C ARG A 76 -12.50 -0.82 -18.77
N THR A 77 -12.83 -0.38 -17.55
CA THR A 77 -13.81 -1.03 -16.68
C THR A 77 -15.20 -1.01 -17.28
N LYS A 78 -15.63 0.12 -17.85
CA LYS A 78 -16.93 0.26 -18.54
C LYS A 78 -17.01 -0.66 -19.76
N GLN A 79 -15.95 -0.71 -20.58
CA GLN A 79 -15.87 -1.65 -21.71
C GLN A 79 -15.95 -3.12 -21.26
N ALA A 80 -15.21 -3.51 -20.22
CA ALA A 80 -15.26 -4.86 -19.69
C ALA A 80 -16.65 -5.22 -19.13
N TYR A 81 -17.35 -4.24 -18.55
CA TYR A 81 -18.72 -4.41 -18.07
C TYR A 81 -19.70 -4.66 -19.22
N GLU A 82 -19.64 -3.87 -20.29
CA GLU A 82 -20.48 -4.06 -21.49
C GLU A 82 -20.25 -5.45 -22.11
N ALA A 83 -18.99 -5.84 -22.30
CA ALA A 83 -18.65 -7.17 -22.80
C ALA A 83 -19.19 -8.29 -21.88
N HIS A 84 -19.05 -8.14 -20.57
CA HIS A 84 -19.59 -9.09 -19.61
C HIS A 84 -21.12 -9.15 -19.64
N MET A 85 -21.81 -8.03 -19.85
CA MET A 85 -23.28 -8.01 -19.94
C MET A 85 -23.79 -8.65 -21.23
N ALA A 86 -23.03 -8.56 -22.33
CA ALA A 86 -23.30 -9.26 -23.57
C ALA A 86 -23.08 -10.78 -23.44
N ASN A 87 -22.07 -11.22 -22.67
CA ASN A 87 -21.82 -12.64 -22.39
C ASN A 87 -21.60 -12.94 -20.89
N PRO A 88 -22.67 -12.97 -20.07
CA PRO A 88 -22.55 -13.08 -18.60
C PRO A 88 -22.02 -14.42 -18.09
N LYS A 89 -22.05 -15.46 -18.94
CA LYS A 89 -21.58 -16.81 -18.60
C LYS A 89 -20.07 -16.97 -18.82
N ASP A 90 -19.43 -16.02 -19.51
CA ASP A 90 -17.98 -16.02 -19.70
C ASP A 90 -17.26 -15.76 -18.37
N LYS A 91 -16.53 -16.78 -17.90
CA LYS A 91 -15.79 -16.71 -16.65
C LYS A 91 -14.57 -15.80 -16.74
N GLN A 92 -13.94 -15.67 -17.90
CA GLN A 92 -12.77 -14.81 -18.07
C GLN A 92 -13.20 -13.34 -18.06
N LEU A 93 -14.27 -12.97 -18.79
CA LEU A 93 -14.82 -11.60 -18.74
C LEU A 93 -15.23 -11.21 -17.32
N ALA A 94 -15.82 -12.15 -16.56
CA ALA A 94 -16.15 -11.90 -15.16
C ALA A 94 -14.90 -11.70 -14.28
N ARG A 95 -13.78 -12.39 -14.56
CA ARG A 95 -12.52 -12.22 -13.83
C ARG A 95 -11.87 -10.88 -14.15
N ASP A 96 -11.77 -10.54 -15.43
CA ASP A 96 -11.22 -9.27 -15.90
C ASP A 96 -12.01 -8.09 -15.30
N LEU A 97 -13.34 -8.14 -15.37
CA LEU A 97 -14.20 -7.13 -14.76
C LEU A 97 -13.99 -7.04 -13.23
N ASN A 98 -13.86 -8.16 -12.52
CA ASN A 98 -13.63 -8.14 -11.08
C ASN A 98 -12.30 -7.51 -10.67
N ALA A 99 -11.26 -7.67 -11.48
CA ALA A 99 -9.95 -7.05 -11.28
C ALA A 99 -10.02 -5.54 -11.56
N LEU A 100 -10.59 -5.17 -12.71
CA LEU A 100 -10.76 -3.77 -13.13
C LEU A 100 -11.64 -2.97 -12.16
N VAL A 101 -12.76 -3.53 -11.69
CA VAL A 101 -13.61 -2.87 -10.68
C VAL A 101 -12.85 -2.63 -9.38
N ARG A 102 -11.92 -3.53 -9.00
CA ARG A 102 -11.08 -3.33 -7.82
C ARG A 102 -10.06 -2.21 -8.04
N ALA A 103 -9.39 -2.19 -9.18
CA ALA A 103 -8.48 -1.10 -9.55
C ALA A 103 -9.22 0.25 -9.58
N TYR A 104 -10.40 0.30 -10.22
CA TYR A 104 -11.24 1.49 -10.29
C TYR A 104 -11.68 1.99 -8.91
N ALA A 105 -12.14 1.09 -8.03
CA ALA A 105 -12.50 1.41 -6.65
C ALA A 105 -11.31 1.94 -5.84
N SER A 106 -10.09 1.48 -6.15
CA SER A 106 -8.89 1.78 -5.38
C SER A 106 -8.44 3.24 -5.46
N PHE A 107 -8.95 4.01 -6.42
CA PHE A 107 -8.73 5.46 -6.49
C PHE A 107 -9.53 6.24 -5.44
N GLY A 108 -10.53 5.63 -4.79
CA GLY A 108 -11.28 6.26 -3.69
C GLY A 108 -12.17 7.45 -4.11
N LYS A 109 -12.48 7.61 -5.40
CA LYS A 109 -13.31 8.72 -5.91
C LYS A 109 -14.80 8.47 -5.72
N SER A 110 -15.57 9.55 -5.53
CA SER A 110 -17.03 9.52 -5.44
C SER A 110 -17.68 8.85 -6.63
N ASP A 111 -17.23 9.17 -7.84
CA ASP A 111 -17.89 8.71 -9.07
C ASP A 111 -17.71 7.19 -9.30
N SER A 112 -16.66 6.61 -8.69
CA SER A 112 -16.49 5.16 -8.66
C SER A 112 -17.56 4.48 -7.81
N ARG A 113 -18.09 5.15 -6.78
CA ARG A 113 -19.13 4.64 -5.89
C ARG A 113 -20.40 4.32 -6.64
N ASP A 114 -20.88 5.25 -7.47
CA ASP A 114 -22.17 5.10 -8.13
C ASP A 114 -22.14 3.93 -9.11
N PHE A 115 -21.04 3.79 -9.86
CA PHE A 115 -20.82 2.63 -10.70
C PHE A 115 -20.77 1.32 -9.91
N ILE A 116 -20.04 1.28 -8.79
CA ILE A 116 -19.93 0.08 -7.93
C ILE A 116 -21.28 -0.28 -7.31
N VAL A 117 -22.06 0.69 -6.83
CA VAL A 117 -23.41 0.47 -6.28
C VAL A 117 -24.32 -0.09 -7.36
N ASN A 118 -24.29 0.49 -8.56
CA ASN A 118 -25.08 0.01 -9.69
C ASN A 118 -24.73 -1.45 -10.04
N LEU A 119 -23.44 -1.83 -10.03
CA LEU A 119 -23.01 -3.22 -10.26
C LEU A 119 -23.63 -4.21 -9.28
N VAL A 120 -23.92 -3.81 -8.03
CA VAL A 120 -24.57 -4.69 -7.04
C VAL A 120 -25.97 -5.07 -7.50
N SER A 121 -26.73 -4.14 -8.09
CA SER A 121 -28.12 -4.37 -8.51
C SER A 121 -28.25 -4.91 -9.93
N THR A 122 -27.39 -4.50 -10.86
CA THR A 122 -27.60 -4.75 -12.30
C THR A 122 -26.80 -5.92 -12.86
N SER A 123 -25.67 -6.29 -12.23
CA SER A 123 -24.82 -7.33 -12.79
C SER A 123 -25.50 -8.70 -12.72
N LYS A 124 -25.51 -9.43 -13.83
CA LYS A 124 -26.04 -10.80 -13.89
C LYS A 124 -25.13 -11.82 -13.17
N SER A 125 -23.83 -11.51 -13.01
CA SER A 125 -22.88 -12.39 -12.33
C SER A 125 -22.88 -12.21 -10.81
N ARG A 126 -23.15 -13.30 -10.07
CA ARG A 126 -23.06 -13.33 -8.60
C ARG A 126 -21.67 -12.93 -8.10
N GLY A 127 -20.61 -13.33 -8.82
CA GLY A 127 -19.24 -13.00 -8.45
C GLY A 127 -18.97 -11.50 -8.50
N VAL A 128 -19.44 -10.83 -9.55
CA VAL A 128 -19.32 -9.38 -9.74
C VAL A 128 -20.15 -8.63 -8.70
N ARG A 129 -21.40 -9.02 -8.45
CA ARG A 129 -22.23 -8.43 -7.38
C ARG A 129 -21.56 -8.54 -6.00
N ASN A 130 -21.07 -9.73 -5.66
CA ASN A 130 -20.37 -9.97 -4.38
C ASN A 130 -19.09 -9.14 -4.26
N ARG A 131 -18.36 -8.94 -5.37
CA ARG A 131 -17.18 -8.08 -5.38
C ARG A 131 -17.55 -6.63 -5.14
N ALA A 132 -18.53 -6.10 -5.88
CA ALA A 132 -19.01 -4.74 -5.75
C ALA A 132 -19.51 -4.44 -4.32
N HIS A 133 -20.31 -5.34 -3.75
CA HIS A 133 -20.82 -5.22 -2.38
C HIS A 133 -19.68 -5.11 -1.34
N ARG A 134 -18.56 -5.82 -1.53
CA ARG A 134 -17.41 -5.74 -0.63
C ARG A 134 -16.55 -4.50 -0.83
N LEU A 135 -16.58 -3.88 -2.01
CA LEU A 135 -15.78 -2.70 -2.34
C LEU A 135 -16.46 -1.41 -1.93
N HIS A 136 -17.79 -1.34 -2.01
CA HIS A 136 -18.56 -0.16 -1.63
C HIS A 136 -18.19 0.44 -0.26
N PRO A 137 -18.11 -0.32 0.85
CA PRO A 137 -17.73 0.25 2.15
C PRO A 137 -16.24 0.60 2.26
N LYS A 138 -15.41 0.19 1.30
CA LYS A 138 -13.94 0.37 1.33
C LYS A 138 -13.43 1.61 0.59
N LEU A 139 -14.29 2.37 -0.08
CA LEU A 139 -13.85 3.53 -0.87
C LEU A 139 -13.14 4.59 -0.02
N TYR A 140 -13.69 4.89 1.17
CA TYR A 140 -13.03 5.79 2.12
C TYR A 140 -11.68 5.23 2.60
N TRP A 141 -11.65 3.92 2.88
CA TRP A 141 -10.42 3.25 3.29
C TRP A 141 -9.33 3.32 2.21
N PHE A 142 -9.69 3.19 0.93
CA PHE A 142 -8.75 3.37 -0.19
C PHE A 142 -8.18 4.78 -0.24
N LYS A 143 -9.02 5.81 -0.04
CA LYS A 143 -8.54 7.20 0.00
C LYS A 143 -7.47 7.40 1.08
N LYS A 144 -7.78 7.02 2.33
CA LYS A 144 -6.82 7.12 3.45
C LYS A 144 -5.54 6.33 3.20
N ARG A 145 -5.67 5.11 2.66
CA ARG A 145 -4.51 4.28 2.30
C ARG A 145 -3.64 4.97 1.25
N ASN A 146 -4.25 5.49 0.19
CA ASN A 146 -3.52 6.13 -0.90
C ASN A 146 -2.74 7.36 -0.42
N GLU A 147 -3.35 8.18 0.46
CA GLU A 147 -2.67 9.33 1.07
C GLU A 147 -1.38 8.91 1.78
N LEU A 148 -1.40 7.83 2.56
CA LEU A 148 -0.19 7.30 3.24
C LEU A 148 0.82 6.67 2.30
N MET A 149 0.36 6.04 1.20
CA MET A 149 1.26 5.43 0.22
C MET A 149 1.98 6.47 -0.64
N GLN A 150 1.35 7.61 -0.90
CA GLN A 150 1.98 8.69 -1.67
C GLN A 150 2.82 9.63 -0.81
N ASP A 151 2.91 9.39 0.51
CA ASP A 151 3.86 10.09 1.38
C ASP A 151 5.30 9.70 1.02
N THR A 152 6.09 10.70 0.64
CA THR A 152 7.49 10.54 0.21
C THR A 152 8.48 10.69 1.37
N THR A 153 8.00 10.87 2.61
CA THR A 153 8.85 11.02 3.81
C THR A 153 9.88 9.89 3.97
N TYR A 154 9.53 8.67 3.55
CA TYR A 154 10.40 7.49 3.65
C TYR A 154 11.10 7.10 2.35
N TYR A 155 11.02 7.92 1.29
CA TYR A 155 11.60 7.60 -0.01
C TYR A 155 13.13 7.70 0.02
N LYS A 156 13.78 6.74 -0.66
CA LYS A 156 15.19 6.79 -1.02
C LYS A 156 15.36 6.36 -2.47
N GLU A 157 16.31 6.98 -3.16
CA GLU A 157 16.47 6.86 -4.61
C GLU A 157 16.84 5.44 -5.07
N ASP A 158 17.60 4.72 -4.26
CA ASP A 158 18.09 3.36 -4.49
C ASP A 158 17.07 2.25 -4.16
N GLN A 159 15.87 2.61 -3.72
CA GLN A 159 14.85 1.67 -3.24
C GLN A 159 13.70 1.49 -4.22
N ASP A 160 12.95 0.39 -4.09
CA ASP A 160 11.70 0.20 -4.83
C ASP A 160 10.62 1.20 -4.39
N LEU A 161 9.76 1.64 -5.31
CA LEU A 161 8.66 2.54 -4.98
C LEU A 161 7.70 1.92 -3.95
N MET A 162 7.56 0.60 -3.89
CA MET A 162 6.71 -0.01 -2.87
C MET A 162 7.31 0.06 -1.47
N THR A 163 8.62 0.22 -1.32
CA THR A 163 9.28 0.26 -0.02
C THR A 163 8.79 1.45 0.81
N HIS A 164 8.85 2.68 0.27
CA HIS A 164 8.33 3.85 1.00
C HIS A 164 6.81 3.80 1.21
N ARG A 165 6.06 3.25 0.24
CA ARG A 165 4.61 3.01 0.37
C ARG A 165 4.28 2.09 1.53
N PHE A 166 5.03 0.99 1.69
CA PHE A 166 4.85 0.08 2.82
C PHE A 166 5.28 0.70 4.13
N MET A 167 6.33 1.51 4.15
CA MET A 167 6.74 2.24 5.35
C MET A 167 5.61 3.12 5.90
N GLY A 168 4.94 3.90 5.03
CA GLY A 168 3.79 4.72 5.44
C GLY A 168 2.64 3.92 6.03
N LEU A 169 2.35 2.74 5.47
CA LEU A 169 1.27 1.88 5.96
C LEU A 169 1.61 1.10 7.23
N VAL A 170 2.84 0.58 7.34
CA VAL A 170 3.33 -0.15 8.52
C VAL A 170 3.39 0.78 9.72
N LYS A 171 3.84 2.04 9.53
CA LYS A 171 3.95 3.04 10.60
C LYS A 171 2.63 3.75 10.93
N SER A 172 1.56 3.54 10.16
CA SER A 172 0.24 4.10 10.46
C SER A 172 -0.27 3.62 11.82
N GLU A 173 -1.00 4.45 12.56
CA GLU A 173 -1.70 4.03 13.79
C GLU A 173 -2.92 3.13 13.50
N ASP A 174 -3.34 3.00 12.24
CA ASP A 174 -4.51 2.19 11.87
C ASP A 174 -4.11 0.71 11.67
N PRO A 175 -4.49 -0.20 12.57
CA PRO A 175 -4.10 -1.60 12.46
C PRO A 175 -4.67 -2.30 11.22
N THR A 176 -5.75 -1.78 10.63
CA THR A 176 -6.29 -2.30 9.37
C THR A 176 -5.34 -2.04 8.21
N LEU A 177 -4.67 -0.88 8.19
CA LEU A 177 -3.68 -0.53 7.17
C LEU A 177 -2.39 -1.31 7.36
N ARG A 178 -1.92 -1.45 8.61
CA ARG A 178 -0.77 -2.30 8.97
C ARG A 178 -0.95 -3.74 8.48
N ARG A 179 -2.11 -4.33 8.81
CA ARG A 179 -2.45 -5.69 8.36
C ARG A 179 -2.48 -5.79 6.84
N TRP A 180 -3.09 -4.83 6.15
CA TRP A 180 -3.15 -4.87 4.69
C TRP A 180 -1.75 -4.79 4.06
N ALA A 181 -0.88 -3.92 4.57
CA ALA A 181 0.51 -3.83 4.11
C ALA A 181 1.24 -5.16 4.28
N ALA A 182 1.10 -5.80 5.44
CA ALA A 182 1.65 -7.13 5.68
C ALA A 182 1.12 -8.18 4.68
N GLU A 183 -0.19 -8.21 4.43
CA GLU A 183 -0.80 -9.11 3.45
C GLU A 183 -0.31 -8.83 2.00
N GLU A 184 -0.05 -7.58 1.64
CA GLU A 184 0.51 -7.19 0.35
C GLU A 184 1.99 -7.60 0.21
N ILE A 185 2.81 -7.38 1.23
CA ILE A 185 4.22 -7.81 1.27
C ILE A 185 4.33 -9.32 1.02
N VAL A 186 3.49 -10.12 1.70
CA VAL A 186 3.47 -11.59 1.48
C VAL A 186 3.07 -11.94 0.04
N ARG A 187 2.08 -11.23 -0.53
CA ARG A 187 1.65 -11.48 -1.92
C ARG A 187 2.71 -11.12 -2.95
N ARG A 188 3.53 -10.11 -2.68
CA ARG A 188 4.66 -9.71 -3.54
C ARG A 188 5.92 -10.55 -3.34
N GLY A 189 5.96 -11.39 -2.30
CA GLY A 189 7.10 -12.25 -2.00
C GLY A 189 8.17 -11.60 -1.12
N GLY A 190 7.85 -10.51 -0.44
CA GLY A 190 8.77 -9.78 0.44
C GLY A 190 8.82 -8.29 0.14
N THR A 191 9.74 -7.62 0.83
CA THR A 191 10.10 -6.20 0.72
C THR A 191 11.52 -6.01 1.23
N GLU A 192 11.98 -4.76 1.32
CA GLU A 192 13.32 -4.40 1.79
C GLU A 192 13.42 -4.40 3.32
N GLU A 193 14.65 -4.62 3.83
CA GLU A 193 14.98 -4.75 5.24
C GLU A 193 14.40 -3.63 6.12
N MET A 194 14.44 -2.38 5.66
CA MET A 194 13.95 -1.26 6.47
C MET A 194 12.48 -1.37 6.87
N VAL A 195 11.66 -2.05 6.07
CA VAL A 195 10.24 -2.27 6.38
C VAL A 195 10.11 -3.34 7.46
N TYR A 196 10.96 -4.37 7.44
CA TYR A 196 11.02 -5.39 8.49
C TYR A 196 11.49 -4.79 9.81
N THR A 197 12.52 -3.94 9.78
CA THR A 197 12.97 -3.17 10.95
C THR A 197 11.85 -2.32 11.54
N ALA A 198 11.04 -1.65 10.71
CA ALA A 198 9.90 -0.89 11.19
C ALA A 198 8.82 -1.78 11.85
N MET A 199 8.57 -2.98 11.32
CA MET A 199 7.66 -3.95 11.93
C MET A 199 8.18 -4.45 13.29
N ASP A 200 9.49 -4.70 13.38
CA ASP A 200 10.18 -5.15 14.60
C ASP A 200 10.10 -4.09 15.71
N GLU A 201 10.36 -2.83 15.38
CA GLU A 201 10.22 -1.69 16.30
C GLU A 201 8.79 -1.61 16.88
N ILE A 202 7.78 -1.77 16.02
CA ILE A 202 6.36 -1.77 16.45
C ILE A 202 6.06 -2.98 17.33
N LEU A 203 6.57 -4.17 17.02
CA LEU A 203 6.38 -5.36 17.86
C LEU A 203 6.98 -5.17 19.25
N LYS A 204 8.22 -4.65 19.33
CA LYS A 204 8.88 -4.35 20.62
C LYS A 204 8.07 -3.36 21.47
N ALA A 205 7.46 -2.37 20.83
CA ALA A 205 6.68 -1.34 21.51
C ALA A 205 5.28 -1.81 21.92
N GLU A 206 4.59 -2.57 21.06
CA GLU A 206 3.13 -2.74 21.15
C GLU A 206 2.68 -4.17 21.50
N ALA A 207 3.55 -5.20 21.41
CA ALA A 207 3.15 -6.60 21.64
C ALA A 207 2.62 -6.88 23.06
N GLY A 208 3.04 -6.10 24.06
CA GLY A 208 2.57 -6.19 25.44
C GLY A 208 1.27 -5.44 25.76
N ASP A 209 0.75 -4.64 24.82
CA ASP A 209 -0.35 -3.70 25.05
C ASP A 209 -1.38 -3.70 23.90
N ILE A 210 -1.98 -4.88 23.70
CA ILE A 210 -2.96 -5.11 22.63
C ILE A 210 -4.25 -4.30 22.89
N LYS A 211 -4.58 -3.42 21.95
CA LYS A 211 -5.74 -2.50 22.04
C LYS A 211 -7.03 -3.04 21.45
N SER A 212 -6.95 -3.98 20.51
CA SER A 212 -8.11 -4.57 19.82
C SER A 212 -7.73 -5.86 19.09
N ASP A 213 -8.72 -6.64 18.64
CA ASP A 213 -8.49 -7.83 17.80
C ASP A 213 -7.80 -7.48 16.48
N MET A 214 -8.15 -6.34 15.86
CA MET A 214 -7.50 -5.91 14.62
C MET A 214 -6.03 -5.51 14.87
N HIS A 215 -5.76 -4.88 16.01
CA HIS A 215 -4.39 -4.58 16.43
C HIS A 215 -3.59 -5.88 16.64
N LEU A 216 -4.11 -6.83 17.42
CA LEU A 216 -3.51 -8.16 17.57
C LEU A 216 -3.26 -8.84 16.21
N ASP A 217 -4.22 -8.79 15.30
CA ASP A 217 -4.10 -9.39 13.97
C ASP A 217 -2.96 -8.76 13.16
N SER A 218 -2.81 -7.43 13.20
CA SER A 218 -1.70 -6.75 12.53
C SER A 218 -0.33 -7.16 13.10
N LEU A 219 -0.18 -7.21 14.43
CA LEU A 219 1.07 -7.65 15.07
C LEU A 219 1.37 -9.12 14.78
N ALA A 220 0.36 -10.00 14.78
CA ALA A 220 0.51 -11.41 14.42
C ALA A 220 1.02 -11.58 12.97
N TRP A 221 0.56 -10.73 12.06
CA TRP A 221 1.05 -10.68 10.69
C TRP A 221 2.50 -10.20 10.60
N PHE A 222 2.91 -9.22 11.42
CA PHE A 222 4.30 -8.79 11.52
C PHE A 222 5.19 -9.94 11.98
N CYS A 223 4.85 -10.64 13.08
CA CYS A 223 5.61 -11.83 13.52
C CYS A 223 5.79 -12.84 12.38
N LYS A 224 4.70 -13.14 11.66
CA LYS A 224 4.71 -14.09 10.54
C LYS A 224 5.61 -13.64 9.39
N ILE A 225 5.68 -12.34 9.10
CA ILE A 225 6.53 -11.80 8.03
C ILE A 225 7.99 -11.87 8.43
N LEU A 226 8.33 -11.39 9.64
CA LEU A 226 9.71 -11.41 10.13
C LEU A 226 10.24 -12.85 10.19
N ALA A 227 9.45 -13.78 10.75
CA ALA A 227 9.79 -15.21 10.79
C ALA A 227 10.03 -15.84 9.41
N ARG A 228 9.37 -15.32 8.37
CA ARG A 228 9.43 -15.89 7.01
C ARG A 228 10.53 -15.29 6.14
N TYR A 229 10.68 -13.97 6.18
CA TYR A 229 11.48 -13.23 5.21
C TYR A 229 12.76 -12.65 5.78
N ASP A 230 12.85 -12.48 7.10
CA ASP A 230 14.01 -11.84 7.72
C ASP A 230 14.27 -12.37 9.15
N LEU A 231 14.31 -13.69 9.24
CA LEU A 231 14.42 -14.37 10.53
C LEU A 231 15.72 -14.03 11.25
N GLU A 232 16.85 -14.05 10.55
CA GLU A 232 18.17 -13.89 11.17
C GLU A 232 18.32 -12.54 11.87
N ASN A 233 17.81 -11.46 11.27
CA ASN A 233 17.90 -10.12 11.84
C ASN A 233 16.91 -9.88 13.00
N HIS A 234 15.79 -10.63 13.04
CA HIS A 234 14.70 -10.39 13.99
C HIS A 234 14.44 -11.56 14.94
N LYS A 235 15.34 -12.54 14.98
CA LYS A 235 15.24 -13.75 15.80
C LYS A 235 15.06 -13.45 17.28
N GLU A 236 15.79 -12.47 17.80
CA GLU A 236 15.74 -12.09 19.22
C GLU A 236 14.34 -11.62 19.63
N THR A 237 13.71 -10.74 18.84
CA THR A 237 12.35 -10.25 19.09
C THR A 237 11.33 -11.36 19.02
N LEU A 238 11.45 -12.26 18.05
CA LEU A 238 10.51 -13.39 17.92
C LEU A 238 10.64 -14.36 19.10
N LEU A 239 11.87 -14.68 19.52
CA LEU A 239 12.12 -15.50 20.71
C LEU A 239 11.62 -14.83 21.99
N SER A 240 11.75 -13.50 22.13
CA SER A 240 11.25 -12.79 23.31
C SER A 240 9.72 -12.89 23.40
N ILE A 241 9.01 -12.69 22.28
CA ILE A 241 7.54 -12.87 22.20
C ILE A 241 7.13 -14.32 22.47
N GLN A 242 7.87 -15.29 21.90
CA GLN A 242 7.56 -16.70 22.06
C GLN A 242 7.68 -17.16 23.53
N ASN A 243 8.75 -16.73 24.21
CA ASN A 243 9.10 -17.17 25.55
C ASN A 243 8.46 -16.35 26.67
N ASP A 244 7.99 -15.14 26.40
CA ASP A 244 7.34 -14.31 27.43
C ASP A 244 5.99 -14.93 27.86
N PRO A 245 5.81 -15.34 29.13
CA PRO A 245 4.57 -15.94 29.61
C PRO A 245 3.35 -15.02 29.44
N LYS A 246 3.53 -13.70 29.43
CA LYS A 246 2.45 -12.71 29.29
C LYS A 246 2.03 -12.47 27.84
N SER A 247 2.88 -12.82 26.87
CA SER A 247 2.58 -12.62 25.45
C SER A 247 1.35 -13.41 25.00
N HIS A 248 0.54 -12.78 24.14
CA HIS A 248 -0.70 -13.36 23.64
C HIS A 248 -0.45 -14.64 22.83
N LYS A 249 -1.28 -15.68 23.04
CA LYS A 249 -1.15 -17.01 22.40
C LYS A 249 -0.99 -16.93 20.87
N LYS A 250 -1.72 -16.00 20.23
CA LYS A 250 -1.64 -15.81 18.77
C LYS A 250 -0.28 -15.27 18.33
N LEU A 251 0.30 -14.32 19.06
CA LEU A 251 1.64 -13.78 18.74
C LEU A 251 2.70 -14.88 18.90
N LYS A 252 2.66 -15.64 20.01
CA LYS A 252 3.53 -16.81 20.23
C LYS A 252 3.49 -17.81 19.08
N LYS A 253 2.28 -18.13 18.59
CA LYS A 253 2.08 -19.05 17.48
C LYS A 253 2.80 -18.57 16.20
N TYR A 254 2.74 -17.28 15.89
CA TYR A 254 3.35 -16.74 14.66
C TYR A 254 4.81 -16.32 14.82
N ALA A 255 5.28 -16.14 16.05
CA ALA A 255 6.69 -15.95 16.37
C ALA A 255 7.47 -17.27 16.45
N SER A 256 6.77 -18.42 16.36
CA SER A 256 7.43 -19.72 16.24
C SER A 256 7.83 -19.95 14.78
N PHE A 257 9.12 -20.19 14.56
CA PHE A 257 9.76 -20.41 13.26
C PHE A 257 10.50 -21.74 13.23
#